data_AF-A0A950SBM6-F1
#
_entry.id   AF-A0A950SBM6-F1
#
_cell.length_a   1.000
_cell.length_b   1.000
_cell.length_c   1.000
_cell.angle_alpha   90.00
_cell.angle_beta   90.00
_cell.angle_gamma   90.00
#
_symmetry.space_group_name_H-M   'P 1'
#
loop_
_entity.id
_entity.type
_entity.pdbx_description
1 polymer ?
#
loop_
_entity_poly.entity_id
_entity_poly.type
_entity_poly.pdbx_seq_one_letter_code
_entity_poly.pdbx_strand_id
1 'polypeptide(L)'
;MTERDSVIDARAAAIRDEQLHARRVRVDRMFVWLFLLQYAAGIVGALTVSPYAWEGKVHTIHLHVWVAVIGGAGIIILPILLAIFRPGTTLTRHVIAASQMLSSALLIHLTGGRIETHFHVFGSLAFLAFYLDWKALITATVVVAGDHFLRGIFWPESVYGVANPEWWRFLEHAGWVAFEDVFLIWACVMGRREIAESASRQAQVEHLSELEQLKSAALEMAMSELQVASA
;
A
#
# COMPACT_ATOMS: atom_id res chain seq x y z
N MET A 1 -36.81 8.52 0.95
CA MET A 1 -35.55 9.19 1.33
C MET A 1 -35.91 10.65 1.57
N THR A 2 -35.83 11.11 2.80
CA THR A 2 -36.16 12.50 3.14
C THR A 2 -34.97 13.41 2.83
N GLU A 3 -35.20 14.70 2.64
CA GLU A 3 -34.13 15.70 2.42
C GLU A 3 -33.09 15.66 3.55
N ARG A 4 -33.53 15.39 4.79
CA ARG A 4 -32.66 15.19 5.96
C ARG A 4 -31.70 14.01 5.80
N ASP A 5 -32.22 12.86 5.34
CA ASP A 5 -31.39 11.67 5.10
C ASP A 5 -30.30 11.98 4.07
N SER A 6 -30.63 12.78 3.05
CA SER A 6 -29.68 13.17 2.00
C SER A 6 -28.52 14.06 2.49
N VAL A 7 -28.77 14.94 3.48
CA VAL A 7 -27.74 15.81 4.07
C VAL A 7 -26.76 14.99 4.92
N ILE A 8 -27.30 14.07 5.74
CA ILE A 8 -26.48 13.18 6.59
C ILE A 8 -25.63 12.25 5.72
N ASP A 9 -26.21 11.69 4.65
CA ASP A 9 -25.50 10.81 3.72
C ASP A 9 -24.38 11.54 2.97
N ALA A 10 -24.62 12.78 2.54
CA ALA A 10 -23.60 13.61 1.91
C ALA A 10 -22.45 13.93 2.88
N ARG A 11 -22.77 14.25 4.14
CA ARG A 11 -21.78 14.51 5.19
C ARG A 11 -20.96 13.25 5.51
N ALA A 12 -21.61 12.09 5.62
CA ALA A 12 -20.95 10.81 5.83
C ALA A 12 -19.98 10.47 4.68
N ALA A 13 -20.37 10.73 3.44
CA ALA A 13 -19.50 10.51 2.28
C ALA A 13 -18.26 11.42 2.32
N ALA A 14 -18.41 12.70 2.69
CA ALA A 14 -17.30 13.63 2.83
C ALA A 14 -16.30 13.19 3.92
N ILE A 15 -16.79 12.81 5.10
CA ILE A 15 -15.97 12.31 6.22
C ILE A 15 -15.20 11.05 5.79
N ARG A 16 -15.89 10.10 5.14
CA ARG A 16 -15.27 8.86 4.64
C ARG A 16 -14.14 9.17 3.66
N ASP A 17 -14.37 10.06 2.71
CA ASP A 17 -13.39 10.38 1.67
C ASP A 17 -12.17 11.10 2.24
N GLU A 18 -12.37 11.98 3.23
CA GLU A 18 -11.28 12.61 4.00
C GLU A 18 -10.46 11.57 4.77
N GLN A 19 -11.12 10.66 5.51
CA GLN A 19 -10.45 9.60 6.27
C GLN A 19 -9.64 8.67 5.35
N LEU A 20 -10.21 8.26 4.21
CA LEU A 20 -9.51 7.44 3.21
C LEU A 20 -8.32 8.20 2.60
N HIS A 21 -8.49 9.47 2.26
CA HIS A 21 -7.41 10.28 1.70
C HIS A 21 -6.26 10.44 2.71
N ALA A 22 -6.57 10.87 3.94
CA ALA A 22 -5.59 11.02 5.02
C ALA A 22 -4.83 9.71 5.29
N ARG A 23 -5.54 8.58 5.27
CA ARG A 23 -4.93 7.26 5.42
C ARG A 23 -3.96 6.94 4.27
N ARG A 24 -4.35 7.17 3.02
CA ARG A 24 -3.48 6.94 1.85
C ARG A 24 -2.23 7.81 1.92
N VAL A 25 -2.37 9.09 2.27
CA VAL A 25 -1.23 10.00 2.47
C VAL A 25 -0.26 9.48 3.52
N ARG A 26 -0.75 8.94 4.65
CA ARG A 26 0.10 8.34 5.69
C ARG A 26 0.87 7.13 5.16
N VAL A 27 0.20 6.28 4.38
CA VAL A 27 0.78 5.06 3.81
C VAL A 27 1.83 5.41 2.76
N ASP A 28 1.56 6.40 1.89
CA ASP A 28 2.57 6.91 0.93
C ASP A 28 3.85 7.36 1.66
N ARG A 29 3.71 8.10 2.75
CA ARG A 29 4.85 8.57 3.57
C ARG A 29 5.59 7.43 4.27
N MET A 30 4.88 6.41 4.74
CA MET A 30 5.51 5.19 5.27
C MET A 30 6.34 4.50 4.17
N PHE A 31 5.81 4.41 2.95
CA PHE A 31 6.53 3.83 1.82
C PHE A 31 7.80 4.60 1.45
N VAL A 32 7.83 5.94 1.60
CA VAL A 32 9.08 6.69 1.41
C VAL A 32 10.21 6.15 2.29
N TRP A 33 9.93 5.97 3.59
CA TRP A 33 10.93 5.43 4.52
C TRP A 33 11.27 3.97 4.23
N LEU A 34 10.26 3.16 3.88
CA LEU A 34 10.47 1.77 3.50
C LEU A 34 11.38 1.65 2.25
N PHE A 35 11.13 2.47 1.22
CA PHE A 35 11.95 2.53 0.01
C PHE A 35 13.39 2.91 0.30
N LEU A 36 13.62 3.91 1.16
CA LEU A 36 14.97 4.31 1.55
C LEU A 36 15.69 3.21 2.33
N LEU A 37 15.00 2.57 3.28
CA LEU A 37 15.55 1.49 4.08
C LEU A 37 15.90 0.27 3.23
N GLN A 38 14.98 -0.19 2.38
CA GLN A 38 15.20 -1.37 1.54
C GLN A 38 16.25 -1.12 0.46
N TYR A 39 16.37 0.12 -0.04
CA TYR A 39 17.44 0.51 -0.95
C TYR A 39 18.82 0.45 -0.27
N ALA A 40 18.94 1.02 0.93
CA ALA A 40 20.16 0.93 1.72
C ALA A 40 20.50 -0.54 2.04
N ALA A 41 19.50 -1.33 2.46
CA ALA A 41 19.66 -2.77 2.70
C ALA A 41 20.09 -3.53 1.44
N GLY A 42 19.56 -3.16 0.27
CA GLY A 42 19.96 -3.73 -1.01
C GLY A 42 21.42 -3.46 -1.35
N ILE A 43 21.91 -2.24 -1.14
CA ILE A 43 23.34 -1.90 -1.31
C ILE A 43 24.21 -2.71 -0.34
N VAL A 44 23.83 -2.79 0.93
CA VAL A 44 24.55 -3.60 1.93
C VAL A 44 24.55 -5.08 1.55
N GLY A 45 23.40 -5.61 1.10
CA GLY A 45 23.26 -6.98 0.63
C GLY A 45 24.11 -7.25 -0.62
N ALA A 46 24.21 -6.29 -1.54
CA ALA A 46 25.08 -6.38 -2.70
C ALA A 46 26.57 -6.49 -2.34
N LEU A 47 27.00 -5.84 -1.25
CA LEU A 47 28.39 -5.87 -0.77
C LEU A 47 28.72 -7.12 0.05
N THR A 48 27.76 -7.63 0.81
CA THR A 48 28.02 -8.64 1.87
C THR A 48 27.47 -10.02 1.53
N VAL A 49 26.31 -10.10 0.89
CA VAL A 49 25.58 -11.35 0.63
C VAL A 49 25.77 -11.79 -0.82
N SER A 50 25.56 -10.87 -1.76
CA SER A 50 25.55 -11.16 -3.19
C SER A 50 26.80 -11.86 -3.72
N PRO A 51 28.03 -11.50 -3.28
CA PRO A 51 29.24 -12.18 -3.74
C PRO A 51 29.24 -13.68 -3.43
N TYR A 52 28.54 -14.13 -2.39
CA TYR A 52 28.47 -15.54 -1.97
C TYR A 52 27.14 -16.22 -2.28
N ALA A 53 26.16 -15.47 -2.78
CA ALA A 53 24.80 -15.96 -2.97
C ALA A 53 24.58 -16.69 -4.30
N TRP A 54 25.43 -16.43 -5.28
CA TRP A 54 25.34 -17.01 -6.62
C TRP A 54 26.20 -18.28 -6.71
N GLU A 55 25.57 -19.43 -7.00
CA GLU A 55 26.29 -20.69 -7.19
C GLU A 55 27.14 -20.67 -8.47
N GLY A 56 28.47 -20.77 -8.32
CA GLY A 56 29.34 -21.30 -9.37
C GLY A 56 29.75 -20.39 -10.54
N LYS A 57 29.47 -19.08 -10.54
CA LYS A 57 29.94 -18.16 -11.60
C LYS A 57 30.49 -16.87 -10.99
N VAL A 58 31.83 -16.75 -10.99
CA VAL A 58 32.68 -15.57 -10.72
C VAL A 58 32.16 -14.57 -9.67
N HIS A 59 32.86 -14.47 -8.55
CA HIS A 59 32.64 -13.42 -7.53
C HIS A 59 32.89 -12.02 -8.12
N THR A 60 31.87 -11.38 -8.71
CA THR A 60 31.99 -10.01 -9.22
C THR A 60 31.16 -9.04 -8.38
N ILE A 61 31.82 -8.42 -7.39
CA ILE A 61 31.22 -7.39 -6.53
C ILE A 61 30.70 -6.23 -7.38
N HIS A 62 31.44 -5.83 -8.42
CA HIS A 62 31.16 -4.64 -9.20
C HIS A 62 29.76 -4.67 -9.85
N LEU A 63 29.36 -5.78 -10.47
CA LEU A 63 28.07 -5.82 -11.18
C LEU A 63 26.88 -5.71 -10.23
N HIS A 64 26.86 -6.49 -9.15
CA HIS A 64 25.73 -6.48 -8.21
C HIS A 64 25.61 -5.14 -7.45
N VAL A 65 26.73 -4.47 -7.17
CA VAL A 65 26.72 -3.12 -6.59
C VAL A 65 26.15 -2.11 -7.58
N TRP A 66 26.52 -2.15 -8.86
CA TRP A 66 25.93 -1.26 -9.88
C TRP A 66 24.44 -1.50 -10.06
N VAL A 67 24.01 -2.77 -10.08
CA VAL A 67 22.59 -3.13 -10.15
C VAL A 67 21.84 -2.62 -8.91
N ALA A 68 22.40 -2.79 -7.71
CA ALA A 68 21.80 -2.30 -6.48
C ALA A 68 21.70 -0.77 -6.46
N VAL A 69 22.76 -0.06 -6.83
CA VAL A 69 22.80 1.41 -6.78
C VAL A 69 21.96 2.02 -7.90
N ILE A 70 22.28 1.73 -9.17
CA ILE A 70 21.62 2.37 -10.32
C ILE A 70 20.21 1.81 -10.49
N GLY A 71 20.06 0.48 -10.48
CA GLY A 71 18.76 -0.17 -10.61
C GLY A 71 17.85 0.15 -9.43
N GLY A 72 18.36 0.07 -8.20
CA GLY A 72 17.61 0.46 -7.00
C GLY A 72 17.19 1.93 -7.02
N ALA A 73 18.07 2.86 -7.39
CA ALA A 73 17.71 4.28 -7.53
C ALA A 73 16.60 4.47 -8.58
N GLY A 74 16.72 3.82 -9.74
CA GLY A 74 15.70 3.86 -10.80
C GLY A 74 14.33 3.37 -10.34
N ILE A 75 14.28 2.37 -9.44
CA ILE A 75 13.03 1.83 -8.89
C ILE A 75 12.38 2.80 -7.90
N ILE A 76 13.16 3.45 -7.02
CA ILE A 76 12.61 4.19 -5.88
C ILE A 76 12.40 5.70 -6.11
N ILE A 77 13.09 6.32 -7.08
CA ILE A 77 13.03 7.78 -7.25
C ILE A 77 11.60 8.23 -7.59
N LEU A 78 10.98 7.63 -8.60
CA LEU A 78 9.64 8.01 -9.03
C LEU A 78 8.56 7.84 -7.93
N PRO A 79 8.42 6.67 -7.26
CA PRO A 79 7.42 6.52 -6.21
C PRO A 79 7.67 7.47 -5.03
N ILE A 80 8.93 7.74 -4.65
CA ILE A 80 9.25 8.70 -3.58
C ILE A 80 8.82 10.12 -3.97
N LEU A 81 9.15 10.56 -5.19
CA LEU A 81 8.74 11.88 -5.68
C LEU A 81 7.21 12.02 -5.71
N LEU A 82 6.49 11.00 -6.19
CA LEU A 82 5.03 11.01 -6.19
C LEU A 82 4.43 10.98 -4.78
N ALA A 83 5.03 10.23 -3.85
CA ALA A 83 4.61 10.19 -2.45
C ALA A 83 4.82 11.53 -1.71
N ILE A 84 5.81 12.32 -2.11
CA ILE A 84 6.07 13.65 -1.52
C ILE A 84 5.17 14.71 -2.16
N PHE A 85 5.11 14.77 -3.49
CA PHE A 85 4.49 15.88 -4.22
C PHE A 85 3.04 15.63 -4.64
N ARG A 86 2.60 14.37 -4.73
CA ARG A 86 1.25 13.97 -5.13
C ARG A 86 0.68 12.86 -4.22
N PRO A 87 0.74 13.00 -2.88
CA PRO A 87 0.26 11.95 -1.98
C PRO A 87 -1.26 11.77 -2.09
N GLY A 88 -1.73 10.58 -1.76
CA GLY A 88 -3.14 10.19 -1.70
C GLY A 88 -3.78 9.89 -3.07
N THR A 89 -3.06 10.12 -4.17
CA THR A 89 -3.61 9.91 -5.52
C THR A 89 -3.62 8.43 -5.92
N THR A 90 -4.43 8.10 -6.93
CA THR A 90 -4.47 6.75 -7.53
C THR A 90 -3.18 6.39 -8.22
N LEU A 91 -2.62 7.33 -8.98
CA LEU A 91 -1.37 7.11 -9.68
C LEU A 91 -0.24 6.78 -8.69
N THR A 92 -0.09 7.56 -7.61
CA THR A 92 0.97 7.38 -6.62
C THR A 92 0.97 5.97 -6.03
N ARG A 93 -0.18 5.48 -5.55
CA ARG A 93 -0.25 4.14 -4.94
C ARG A 93 -0.01 2.99 -5.92
N HIS A 94 -0.39 3.14 -7.20
CA HIS A 94 -0.09 2.12 -8.22
C HIS A 94 1.39 2.11 -8.61
N VAL A 95 2.02 3.29 -8.69
CA VAL A 95 3.47 3.39 -8.90
C VAL A 95 4.23 2.82 -7.71
N ILE A 96 3.80 3.10 -6.48
CA ILE A 96 4.35 2.49 -5.26
C ILE A 96 4.20 0.97 -5.29
N ALA A 97 3.03 0.44 -5.65
CA ALA A 97 2.80 -1.00 -5.75
C ALA A 97 3.76 -1.67 -6.75
N ALA A 98 3.91 -1.09 -7.94
CA ALA A 98 4.83 -1.59 -8.95
C ALA A 98 6.29 -1.52 -8.47
N SER A 99 6.74 -0.37 -7.96
CA SER A 99 8.10 -0.19 -7.46
C SER A 99 8.41 -1.07 -6.25
N GLN A 100 7.43 -1.37 -5.39
CA GLN A 100 7.63 -2.27 -4.26
C GLN A 100 7.89 -3.70 -4.73
N MET A 101 7.17 -4.18 -5.76
CA MET A 101 7.43 -5.48 -6.35
C MET A 101 8.76 -5.55 -7.08
N LEU A 102 9.14 -4.48 -7.79
CA LEU A 102 10.48 -4.38 -8.39
C LEU A 102 11.59 -4.36 -7.33
N SER A 103 11.33 -3.77 -6.17
CA SER A 103 12.26 -3.81 -5.04
C SER A 103 12.40 -5.23 -4.49
N SER A 104 11.30 -5.98 -4.35
CA SER A 104 11.34 -7.41 -4.02
C SER A 104 12.15 -8.20 -5.05
N ALA A 105 11.90 -7.98 -6.34
CA ALA A 105 12.62 -8.65 -7.43
C ALA A 105 14.13 -8.35 -7.40
N LEU A 106 14.51 -7.10 -7.14
CA LEU A 106 15.89 -6.70 -6.97
C LEU A 106 16.53 -7.41 -5.77
N LEU A 107 15.88 -7.45 -4.61
CA LEU A 107 16.40 -8.14 -3.44
C LEU A 107 16.59 -9.64 -3.69
N ILE A 108 15.60 -10.30 -4.33
CA ILE A 108 15.69 -11.72 -4.71
C ILE A 108 16.89 -11.95 -5.64
N HIS A 109 17.10 -11.07 -6.62
CA HIS A 109 18.27 -11.14 -7.50
C HIS A 109 19.58 -10.98 -6.72
N LEU A 110 19.66 -9.98 -5.82
CA LEU A 110 20.87 -9.72 -5.04
C LEU A 110 21.20 -10.88 -4.09
N THR A 111 20.20 -11.65 -3.64
CA THR A 111 20.38 -12.85 -2.83
C THR A 111 20.47 -14.14 -3.63
N GLY A 112 20.64 -14.07 -4.95
CA GLY A 112 20.85 -15.24 -5.80
C GLY A 112 19.63 -16.15 -5.92
N GLY A 113 18.42 -15.59 -5.88
CA GLY A 113 17.18 -16.36 -6.05
C GLY A 113 16.77 -17.17 -4.81
N ARG A 114 17.24 -16.79 -3.62
CA ARG A 114 16.88 -17.48 -2.36
C ARG A 114 15.38 -17.42 -2.06
N ILE A 115 14.80 -18.57 -1.72
CA ILE A 115 13.37 -18.70 -1.39
C ILE A 115 13.00 -17.82 -0.20
N GLU A 116 13.87 -17.68 0.80
CA GLU A 116 13.62 -16.85 1.98
C GLU A 116 13.43 -15.36 1.62
N THR A 117 14.10 -14.87 0.56
CA THR A 117 13.93 -13.48 0.14
C THR A 117 12.58 -13.25 -0.55
N HIS A 118 11.92 -14.32 -1.03
CA HIS A 118 10.58 -14.22 -1.63
C HIS A 118 9.52 -13.86 -0.58
N PHE A 119 9.76 -14.10 0.71
CA PHE A 119 8.87 -13.62 1.79
C PHE A 119 8.70 -12.10 1.78
N HIS A 120 9.64 -11.35 1.19
CA HIS A 120 9.51 -9.91 0.98
C HIS A 120 8.33 -9.55 0.07
N VAL A 121 7.95 -10.41 -0.88
CA VAL A 121 6.77 -10.21 -1.74
C VAL A 121 5.50 -10.21 -0.89
N PHE A 122 5.33 -11.23 -0.05
CA PHE A 122 4.18 -11.38 0.85
C PHE A 122 4.10 -10.21 1.85
N GLY A 123 5.20 -9.91 2.54
CA GLY A 123 5.26 -8.75 3.44
C GLY A 123 4.94 -7.42 2.74
N SER A 124 5.36 -7.27 1.49
CA SER A 124 5.05 -6.09 0.67
C SER A 124 3.57 -6.00 0.30
N LEU A 125 2.91 -7.11 -0.04
CA LEU A 125 1.46 -7.16 -0.29
C LEU A 125 0.68 -6.79 0.98
N ALA A 126 1.11 -7.30 2.13
CA ALA A 126 0.54 -6.93 3.43
C ALA A 126 0.63 -5.42 3.69
N PHE A 127 1.79 -4.79 3.43
CA PHE A 127 1.92 -3.33 3.54
C PHE A 127 1.09 -2.56 2.51
N LEU A 128 0.97 -3.06 1.28
CA LEU A 128 0.12 -2.45 0.25
C LEU A 128 -1.38 -2.55 0.60
N ALA A 129 -1.80 -3.59 1.31
CA ALA A 129 -3.17 -3.70 1.82
C ALA A 129 -3.49 -2.57 2.82
N PHE A 130 -2.46 -1.93 3.41
CA PHE A 130 -2.65 -0.68 4.14
C PHE A 130 -3.09 0.49 3.28
N TYR A 131 -3.32 0.38 1.96
CA TYR A 131 -4.08 1.40 1.21
C TYR A 131 -5.59 1.23 1.29
N LEU A 132 -6.09 0.05 1.72
CA LEU A 132 -7.49 -0.38 1.55
C LEU A 132 -7.99 -0.20 0.11
N ASP A 133 -7.09 -0.39 -0.86
CA ASP A 133 -7.41 -0.39 -2.28
C ASP A 133 -6.88 -1.69 -2.91
N TRP A 134 -7.77 -2.67 -3.03
CA TRP A 134 -7.46 -3.99 -3.58
C TRP A 134 -6.88 -3.92 -4.99
N LYS A 135 -7.13 -2.86 -5.76
CA LYS A 135 -6.58 -2.69 -7.11
C LYS A 135 -5.06 -2.50 -7.10
N ALA A 136 -4.51 -1.95 -6.01
CA ALA A 136 -3.06 -1.83 -5.84
C ALA A 136 -2.41 -3.20 -5.68
N LEU A 137 -3.07 -4.15 -4.99
CA LEU A 137 -2.62 -5.54 -4.88
C LEU A 137 -2.56 -6.20 -6.26
N ILE A 138 -3.61 -6.05 -7.08
CA ILE A 138 -3.59 -6.58 -8.46
C ILE A 138 -2.42 -6.02 -9.27
N THR A 139 -2.11 -4.72 -9.12
CA THR A 139 -0.95 -4.13 -9.81
C THR A 139 0.35 -4.76 -9.35
N ALA A 140 0.53 -4.94 -8.05
CA ALA A 140 1.70 -5.63 -7.50
C ALA A 140 1.80 -7.07 -8.04
N THR A 141 0.72 -7.84 -7.93
CA THR A 141 0.67 -9.24 -8.38
C THR A 141 1.00 -9.39 -9.86
N VAL A 142 0.48 -8.51 -10.72
CA VAL A 142 0.83 -8.49 -12.15
C VAL A 142 2.31 -8.19 -12.38
N VAL A 143 2.87 -7.21 -11.66
CA VAL A 143 4.28 -6.83 -11.81
C VAL A 143 5.21 -7.96 -11.37
N VAL A 144 4.97 -8.57 -10.20
CA VAL A 144 5.83 -9.66 -9.70
C VAL A 144 5.67 -10.93 -10.53
N ALA A 145 4.45 -11.25 -10.99
CA ALA A 145 4.23 -12.39 -11.88
C ALA A 145 4.92 -12.19 -13.23
N GLY A 146 4.83 -10.99 -13.82
CA GLY A 146 5.54 -10.64 -15.05
C GLY A 146 7.06 -10.72 -14.90
N ASP A 147 7.59 -10.18 -13.80
CA ASP A 147 9.01 -10.27 -13.46
C ASP A 147 9.48 -11.73 -13.33
N HIS A 148 8.77 -12.56 -12.55
CA HIS A 148 9.14 -13.96 -12.35
C HIS A 148 8.98 -14.79 -13.62
N PHE A 149 7.98 -14.50 -14.45
CA PHE A 149 7.81 -15.16 -15.74
C PHE A 149 8.97 -14.82 -16.69
N LEU A 150 9.28 -13.53 -16.87
CA LEU A 150 10.34 -13.10 -17.77
C LEU A 150 11.71 -13.57 -17.29
N ARG A 151 12.06 -13.32 -16.02
CA ARG A 151 13.34 -13.78 -15.47
C ARG A 151 13.38 -15.29 -15.35
N GLY A 152 12.27 -15.96 -15.13
CA GLY A 152 12.20 -17.43 -15.13
C GLY A 152 12.49 -18.07 -16.48
N ILE A 153 12.31 -17.35 -17.60
CA ILE A 153 12.68 -17.82 -18.95
C ILE A 153 14.12 -17.43 -19.30
N PHE A 154 14.49 -16.16 -19.07
CA PHE A 154 15.75 -15.61 -19.58
C PHE A 154 16.91 -15.69 -18.59
N TRP A 155 16.64 -15.73 -17.29
CA TRP A 155 17.66 -15.79 -16.24
C TRP A 155 17.16 -16.50 -14.97
N PRO A 156 16.89 -17.82 -15.05
CA PRO A 156 16.22 -18.57 -14.00
C PRO A 156 16.98 -18.55 -12.66
N GLU A 157 18.32 -18.55 -12.68
CA GLU A 157 19.14 -18.47 -11.48
C GLU A 157 18.81 -17.23 -10.62
N SER A 158 18.43 -16.11 -11.25
CA SER A 158 18.12 -14.87 -10.55
C SER A 158 16.81 -14.93 -9.75
N VAL A 159 15.94 -15.89 -10.04
CA VAL A 159 14.64 -16.10 -9.36
C VAL A 159 14.70 -17.35 -8.49
N TYR A 160 15.18 -18.46 -9.05
CA TYR A 160 15.04 -19.79 -8.46
C TYR A 160 16.34 -20.34 -7.85
N GLY A 161 17.45 -19.60 -7.98
CA GLY A 161 18.80 -20.00 -7.54
C GLY A 161 19.45 -21.07 -8.39
N VAL A 162 18.73 -21.66 -9.36
CA VAL A 162 19.20 -22.75 -10.21
C VAL A 162 18.87 -22.47 -11.67
N ALA A 163 19.71 -22.96 -12.59
CA ALA A 163 19.58 -22.69 -14.02
C ALA A 163 18.42 -23.45 -14.68
N ASN A 164 18.09 -24.64 -14.16
CA ASN A 164 17.04 -25.52 -14.68
C ASN A 164 16.03 -25.82 -13.56
N PRO A 165 15.20 -24.86 -13.16
CA PRO A 165 14.14 -25.12 -12.19
C PRO A 165 13.07 -26.01 -12.82
N GLU A 166 12.39 -26.79 -11.98
CA GLU A 166 11.18 -27.48 -12.42
C GLU A 166 10.15 -26.47 -12.91
N TRP A 167 9.59 -26.70 -14.10
CA TRP A 167 8.72 -25.75 -14.78
C TRP A 167 7.46 -25.39 -14.00
N TRP A 168 7.03 -26.21 -13.02
CA TRP A 168 5.85 -25.96 -12.20
C TRP A 168 6.13 -25.13 -10.94
N ARG A 169 7.40 -24.84 -10.58
CA ARG A 169 7.73 -24.06 -9.37
C ARG A 169 7.12 -22.65 -9.38
N PHE A 170 6.93 -22.06 -10.56
CA PHE A 170 6.24 -20.77 -10.67
C PHE A 170 4.76 -20.87 -10.28
N LEU A 171 4.10 -22.01 -10.54
CA LEU A 171 2.70 -22.25 -10.17
C LEU A 171 2.54 -22.33 -8.66
N GLU A 172 3.50 -22.94 -7.97
CA GLU A 172 3.51 -22.98 -6.51
C GLU A 172 3.60 -21.57 -5.91
N HIS A 173 4.56 -20.76 -6.37
CA HIS A 173 4.72 -19.38 -5.88
C HIS A 173 3.50 -18.51 -6.21
N ALA A 174 3.00 -18.59 -7.45
CA ALA A 174 1.80 -17.87 -7.86
C ALA A 174 0.56 -18.31 -7.07
N GLY A 175 0.44 -19.60 -6.74
CA GLY A 175 -0.63 -20.14 -5.90
C GLY A 175 -0.63 -19.56 -4.49
N TRP A 176 0.55 -19.46 -3.86
CA TRP A 176 0.69 -18.84 -2.54
C TRP A 176 0.38 -17.34 -2.55
N VAL A 177 0.85 -16.61 -3.57
CA VAL A 177 0.52 -15.18 -3.74
C VAL A 177 -0.99 -14.99 -3.95
N ALA A 178 -1.61 -15.80 -4.81
CA ALA A 178 -3.06 -15.73 -5.05
C ALA A 178 -3.86 -16.06 -3.78
N PHE A 179 -3.40 -17.06 -3.01
CA PHE A 179 -4.02 -17.42 -1.74
C PHE A 179 -3.98 -16.25 -0.75
N GLU A 180 -2.82 -15.61 -0.55
CA GLU A 180 -2.69 -14.44 0.32
C GLU A 180 -3.57 -13.27 -0.17
N ASP A 181 -3.53 -12.97 -1.48
CA ASP A 181 -4.29 -11.88 -2.08
C ASP A 181 -5.78 -12.00 -1.81
N VAL A 182 -6.36 -13.20 -1.79
CA VAL A 182 -7.78 -13.40 -1.44
C VAL A 182 -8.10 -12.79 -0.07
N PHE A 183 -7.28 -13.06 0.93
CA PHE A 183 -7.49 -12.54 2.28
C PHE A 183 -7.20 -11.05 2.38
N LEU A 184 -6.15 -10.55 1.71
CA LEU A 184 -5.82 -9.13 1.70
C LEU A 184 -6.86 -8.28 0.97
N ILE A 185 -7.41 -8.79 -0.14
CA ILE A 185 -8.52 -8.17 -0.86
C ILE A 185 -9.77 -8.14 0.03
N TRP A 186 -10.08 -9.25 0.71
CA TRP A 186 -11.19 -9.32 1.66
C TRP A 186 -11.02 -8.29 2.79
N ALA A 187 -9.83 -8.21 3.40
CA ALA A 187 -9.50 -7.22 4.42
C ALA A 187 -9.61 -5.78 3.89
N CYS A 188 -9.18 -5.51 2.65
CA CYS A 188 -9.35 -4.20 2.02
C CYS A 188 -10.83 -3.82 1.87
N VAL A 189 -11.67 -4.76 1.43
CA VAL A 189 -13.10 -4.54 1.25
C VAL A 189 -13.78 -4.29 2.60
N MET A 190 -13.47 -5.11 3.62
CA MET A 190 -14.00 -4.95 4.97
C MET A 190 -13.57 -3.63 5.61
N GLY A 191 -12.28 -3.30 5.60
CA GLY A 191 -11.79 -2.05 6.19
C GLY A 191 -12.39 -0.79 5.54
N ARG A 192 -12.71 -0.81 4.24
CA ARG A 192 -13.46 0.30 3.63
C ARG A 192 -14.90 0.39 4.11
N ARG A 193 -15.56 -0.74 4.37
CA ARG A 193 -16.93 -0.76 4.92
C ARG A 193 -16.93 -0.22 6.34
N GLU A 194 -15.98 -0.63 7.17
CA GLU A 194 -15.82 -0.13 8.54
C GLU A 194 -15.62 1.39 8.59
N ILE A 195 -14.79 1.95 7.69
CA ILE A 195 -14.62 3.40 7.57
C ILE A 195 -15.94 4.07 7.15
N ALA A 196 -16.69 3.50 6.20
CA ALA A 196 -17.96 4.04 5.78
C ALA A 196 -19.01 4.03 6.92
N GLU A 197 -19.08 2.95 7.69
CA GLU A 197 -19.97 2.82 8.85
C GLU A 197 -19.57 3.78 9.98
N SER A 198 -18.28 3.95 10.22
CA SER A 198 -17.77 4.96 11.18
C SER A 198 -18.13 6.38 10.75
N ALA A 199 -17.97 6.70 9.47
CA ALA A 199 -18.29 8.02 8.92
C ALA A 199 -19.80 8.32 8.97
N SER A 200 -20.66 7.33 8.73
CA SER A 200 -22.11 7.45 8.89
C SER A 200 -22.49 7.73 10.35
N ARG A 201 -21.94 6.97 11.30
CA ARG A 201 -22.17 7.21 12.74
C ARG A 201 -21.71 8.60 13.16
N GLN A 202 -20.55 9.05 12.68
CA GLN A 202 -20.03 10.39 12.98
C GLN A 202 -20.95 11.48 12.42
N ALA A 203 -21.40 11.37 11.17
CA ALA A 203 -22.32 12.33 10.57
C ALA A 203 -23.66 12.43 11.33
N GLN A 204 -24.18 11.29 11.81
CA GLN A 204 -25.39 11.28 12.65
C GLN A 204 -25.18 12.00 13.98
N VAL A 205 -24.04 11.78 14.64
CA VAL A 205 -23.70 12.46 15.90
C VAL A 205 -23.54 13.96 15.69
N GLU A 206 -22.84 14.39 14.64
CA GLU A 206 -22.68 15.80 14.29
C GLU A 206 -24.06 16.47 14.07
N HIS A 207 -24.95 15.84 13.31
CA HIS A 207 -26.29 16.36 13.07
C HIS A 207 -27.15 16.44 14.35
N LEU A 208 -27.10 15.42 15.20
CA LEU A 208 -27.82 15.44 16.48
C LEU A 208 -27.32 16.56 17.39
N SER A 209 -26.00 16.79 17.43
CA SER A 209 -25.39 17.88 18.20
C SER A 209 -25.82 19.26 17.68
N GLU A 210 -25.87 19.45 16.37
CA GLU A 210 -26.38 20.70 15.75
C GLU A 210 -27.85 20.96 16.12
N LEU A 211 -28.69 19.92 16.06
CA LEU A 211 -30.11 20.02 16.46
C LEU A 211 -30.27 20.37 17.94
N GLU A 212 -29.45 19.79 18.81
CA GLU A 212 -29.44 20.10 20.24
C GLU A 212 -29.07 21.56 20.49
N GLN A 213 -28.02 22.06 19.82
CA GLN A 213 -27.60 23.46 19.92
C GLN A 213 -28.69 24.43 19.44
N LEU A 214 -29.35 24.13 18.31
CA LEU A 214 -30.46 24.95 17.81
C LEU A 214 -31.65 24.98 18.75
N LYS A 215 -32.00 23.83 19.36
CA LYS A 215 -33.07 23.77 20.36
C LYS A 215 -32.74 24.55 21.62
N SER A 216 -31.51 24.43 22.12
CA SER A 216 -31.05 25.17 23.29
C SER A 216 -31.09 26.69 23.04
N ALA A 217 -30.58 27.15 21.89
CA ALA A 217 -30.64 28.56 21.51
C ALA A 217 -32.08 29.09 21.37
N ALA A 218 -32.98 28.32 20.75
CA ALA A 218 -34.39 28.70 20.62
C ALA A 218 -35.10 28.75 21.99
N LEU A 219 -34.76 27.84 22.90
CA LEU A 219 -35.30 27.82 24.26
C LEU A 219 -34.82 29.05 25.05
N GLU A 220 -33.54 29.40 24.96
CA GLU A 220 -32.98 30.60 25.60
C GLU A 220 -33.66 31.87 25.09
N MET A 221 -33.88 31.99 23.77
CA MET A 221 -34.62 33.11 23.19
C MET A 221 -36.06 33.20 23.71
N ALA A 222 -36.80 32.08 23.70
CA ALA A 222 -38.18 32.06 24.17
C ALA A 222 -38.30 32.38 25.67
N MET A 223 -37.35 31.90 26.49
CA MET A 223 -37.28 32.23 27.92
C MET A 223 -37.00 33.73 28.12
N SER A 224 -36.11 34.33 27.32
CA SER A 224 -35.82 35.76 27.38
C SER A 224 -37.05 36.60 27.00
N GLU A 225 -37.77 36.24 25.94
CA GLU A 225 -38.99 36.94 25.53
C GLU A 225 -40.08 36.88 26.61
N LEU A 226 -40.28 35.72 27.24
CA LEU A 226 -41.22 35.56 28.34
C LEU A 226 -40.84 36.41 29.56
N GLN A 227 -39.56 36.49 29.91
CA GLN A 227 -39.09 37.35 31.01
C GLN A 227 -39.39 38.81 30.73
N VAL A 228 -39.13 39.30 29.50
CA VAL A 228 -39.44 40.67 29.09
C VAL A 228 -40.95 40.94 29.10
N ALA A 229 -41.77 40.00 28.63
CA ALA A 229 -43.22 40.16 28.63
C ALA A 229 -43.86 40.11 30.03
N SER A 230 -43.17 39.52 31.01
CA SER A 230 -43.61 39.40 32.40
C SER A 230 -43.15 40.55 33.32
N ALA A 231 -42.29 41.45 32.80
CA ALA A 231 -41.75 42.61 33.51
C ALA A 231 -42.54 43.89 33.17
#